data_AF-A0A7X8EFP7-F1
#
_entry.id   AF-A0A7X8EFP7-F1
#
_cell.length_a   1.000
_cell.length_b   1.000
_cell.length_c   1.000
_cell.angle_alpha   90.00
_cell.angle_beta   90.00
_cell.angle_gamma   90.00
#
_symmetry.space_group_name_H-M   'P 1'
#
loop_
_entity.id
_entity.type
_entity.pdbx_description
1 polymer ?
#
loop_
_entity_poly.entity_id
_entity_poly.type
_entity_poly.pdbx_seq_one_letter_code
_entity_poly.pdbx_strand_id
1 'polypeptide(L)' 'MTSRTNLIINVMYALSAFTVLLGAFLRIINYTNSNLLIIIGFVAGALTICYDSIRLKRRIKQLEEQLKLKEK' A
#
# COMPACT_ATOMS: atom_id res chain seq x y z
N MET A 1 -5.13 7.24 17.87
CA MET A 1 -4.72 6.55 16.62
C MET A 1 -4.37 7.64 15.63
N THR A 2 -3.09 7.90 15.38
CA THR A 2 -2.66 9.12 14.69
C THR A 2 -3.11 9.12 13.24
N SER A 3 -4.07 9.99 12.90
CA SER A 3 -4.63 10.20 11.55
C SER A 3 -3.55 10.31 10.45
N ARG A 4 -2.33 10.69 10.84
CA ARG A 4 -1.16 10.80 9.96
C ARG A 4 -0.76 9.47 9.31
N THR A 5 -0.78 8.33 10.01
CA THR A 5 -0.30 7.08 9.38
C THR A 5 -1.26 6.54 8.35
N ASN A 6 -2.58 6.66 8.59
CA ASN A 6 -3.59 6.29 7.59
C ASN A 6 -3.53 7.24 6.39
N LEU A 7 -3.28 8.52 6.61
CA LEU A 7 -3.08 9.50 5.54
C LEU A 7 -1.86 9.14 4.69
N ILE A 8 -0.74 8.77 5.30
CA ILE A 8 0.47 8.33 4.58
C ILE A 8 0.20 7.09 3.73
N ILE A 9 -0.47 6.08 4.28
CA ILE A 9 -0.82 4.85 3.54
C ILE A 9 -1.73 5.18 2.36
N ASN A 10 -2.73 6.05 2.56
CA ASN A 10 -3.63 6.45 1.49
C ASN A 10 -2.91 7.24 0.38
N VAL A 11 -1.97 8.11 0.76
CA VAL A 11 -1.11 8.84 -0.19
C VAL A 11 -0.22 7.86 -0.96
N MET A 12 0.37 6.86 -0.30
CA MET A 12 1.18 5.83 -0.98
C MET A 12 0.34 5.03 -1.97
N TYR A 13 -0.88 4.63 -1.61
CA TYR A 13 -1.79 3.96 -2.53
C TYR A 13 -2.17 4.84 -3.72
N ALA A 14 -2.50 6.11 -3.49
CA ALA A 14 -2.81 7.06 -4.54
C ALA A 14 -1.63 7.26 -5.50
N LEU A 15 -0.41 7.40 -4.96
CA LEU A 15 0.82 7.48 -5.75
C LEU A 15 1.06 6.21 -6.57
N SER A 16 0.91 5.03 -5.98
CA SER A 16 1.06 3.77 -6.71
C SER A 16 0.04 3.64 -7.84
N ALA A 17 -1.23 3.96 -7.58
CA ALA A 17 -2.27 3.94 -8.60
C ALA A 17 -1.98 4.93 -9.74
N PHE A 18 -1.56 6.16 -9.40
CA PHE A 18 -1.21 7.18 -10.38
C PHE A 18 0.00 6.78 -11.23
N THR A 19 1.00 6.14 -10.62
CA THR A 19 2.19 5.63 -11.32
C THR A 19 1.84 4.50 -12.29
N VAL A 20 0.94 3.60 -11.91
CA VAL A 20 0.45 2.52 -12.80
C VAL A 20 -0.36 3.11 -13.96
N LEU A 21 -1.24 4.08 -13.70
CA LEU A 21 -2.00 4.79 -14.73
C LEU A 21 -1.09 5.54 -15.72
N LEU A 22 -0.09 6.27 -15.21
CA LEU A 22 0.93 6.93 -16.03
C LEU A 22 1.71 5.92 -16.88
N GLY A 23 2.16 4.82 -16.29
CA GLY A 23 2.87 3.75 -17.01
C GLY A 23 2.02 3.14 -18.12
N ALA A 24 0.73 2.91 -17.86
CA ALA A 24 -0.22 2.43 -18.85
C ALA A 24 -0.44 3.45 -19.99
N PHE A 25 -0.52 4.74 -19.67
CA PHE A 25 -0.63 5.80 -20.66
C PHE A 25 0.63 5.90 -21.55
N LEU A 26 1.82 5.82 -20.95
CA LEU A 26 3.10 5.76 -21.67
C LEU A 26 3.20 4.53 -22.59
N ARG A 27 2.56 3.43 -22.20
CA ARG A 27 2.47 2.21 -23.03
C ARG A 27 1.59 2.41 -24.26
N ILE A 28 0.50 3.17 -24.13
CA ILE A 28 -0.38 3.52 -25.28
C ILE A 28 0.38 4.38 -26.30
N ILE A 29 1.31 5.24 -25.85
CA ILE A 29 2.16 6.07 -26.72
C ILE A 29 3.39 5.30 -27.26
N ASN A 30 3.47 3.98 -27.03
CA ASN A 30 4.54 3.10 -27.52
C ASN A 30 5.96 3.47 -27.01
N TYR A 31 6.05 4.05 -25.80
CA TYR A 31 7.33 4.37 -25.19
C TYR A 31 8.05 3.08 -24.76
N THR A 32 9.28 2.85 -25.23
CA THR A 32 10.03 1.58 -25.06
C THR A 32 10.19 1.13 -23.59
N ASN A 33 10.24 2.08 -22.65
CA ASN A 33 10.45 1.81 -21.22
C ASN A 33 9.15 1.75 -20.40
N SER A 34 7.98 1.81 -21.05
CA SER A 34 6.67 1.86 -20.37
C SER A 34 6.37 0.61 -19.56
N ASN A 35 6.77 -0.58 -20.03
CA ASN A 35 6.61 -1.83 -19.27
C ASN A 35 7.40 -1.84 -17.96
N LEU A 36 8.62 -1.31 -17.93
CA LEU A 36 9.41 -1.21 -16.69
C LEU A 36 8.71 -0.31 -15.66
N LEU A 37 8.13 0.80 -16.12
CA LEU A 37 7.42 1.75 -15.27
C LEU A 37 6.16 1.14 -14.65
N ILE A 38 5.42 0.34 -15.43
CA ILE A 38 4.24 -0.41 -14.94
C ILE A 38 4.67 -1.45 -13.90
N ILE A 39 5.73 -2.21 -14.16
CA ILE A 39 6.23 -3.24 -13.23
C ILE A 39 6.67 -2.61 -11.92
N ILE A 40 7.42 -1.51 -11.96
CA ILE A 40 7.87 -0.79 -10.76
C ILE A 40 6.67 -0.27 -9.96
N GLY A 41 5.68 0.33 -10.63
CA GLY A 41 4.46 0.81 -9.97
C GLY A 41 3.66 -0.32 -9.31
N PHE A 42 3.58 -1.48 -9.97
CA PHE A 42 2.90 -2.65 -9.45
C PHE A 42 3.62 -3.27 -8.25
N VAL A 43 4.95 -3.42 -8.33
CA VAL A 43 5.77 -3.96 -7.24
C VAL A 43 5.72 -3.03 -6.02
N ALA A 44 5.84 -1.71 -6.24
CA ALA A 44 5.74 -0.73 -5.16
C ALA A 44 4.37 -0.83 -4.45
N GLY A 45 3.28 -0.89 -5.23
CA GLY A 45 1.93 -1.08 -4.69
C GLY A 45 1.82 -2.36 -3.87
N ALA A 46 2.26 -3.50 -4.41
CA ALA A 46 2.21 -4.80 -3.73
C ALA A 46 3.00 -4.81 -2.40
N LEU A 47 4.17 -4.17 -2.35
CA LEU A 47 4.94 -4.02 -1.13
C LEU A 47 4.20 -3.18 -0.08
N THR A 48 3.53 -2.10 -0.49
CA THR A 48 2.69 -1.29 0.39
C THR A 48 1.53 -2.12 0.99
N ILE A 49 0.84 -2.94 0.17
CA ILE A 49 -0.24 -3.83 0.64
C ILE A 49 0.29 -4.83 1.68
N CYS A 50 1.44 -5.44 1.39
CA CYS A 50 2.04 -6.44 2.25
C CYS A 50 2.43 -5.84 3.61
N TYR A 51 3.06 -4.67 3.60
CA TYR A 51 3.43 -3.95 4.83
C TYR A 51 2.20 -3.57 5.65
N ASP A 52 1.15 -3.03 5.02
CA ASP A 52 -0.05 -2.64 5.74
C ASP A 52 -0.80 -3.85 6.31
N SER A 53 -0.82 -4.97 5.59
CA SER A 53 -1.39 -6.23 6.08
C SER A 53 -0.66 -6.77 7.31
N ILE A 54 0.67 -6.73 7.32
CA ILE A 54 1.48 -7.15 8.48
C ILE A 54 1.21 -6.23 9.67
N ARG A 55 1.16 -4.90 9.43
CA ARG A 55 0.86 -3.91 10.46
C ARG A 55 -0.53 -4.11 11.04
N LEU A 56 -1.53 -4.37 10.19
CA LEU A 56 -2.91 -4.62 10.59
C LEU A 56 -3.02 -5.89 11.44
N LYS A 57 -2.37 -7.00 11.02
CA LYS A 57 -2.31 -8.23 11.82
C LYS A 57 -1.69 -8.01 13.20
N ARG A 58 -0.59 -7.26 13.29
CA ARG A 58 0.03 -6.91 14.59
C ARG A 58 -0.92 -6.11 15.47
N ARG A 59 -1.63 -5.14 14.88
CA ARG A 59 -2.65 -4.33 15.58
C ARG A 59 -3.80 -5.18 16.12
N ILE A 60 -4.33 -6.10 15.31
CA ILE A 60 -5.40 -7.02 15.72
C ILE A 60 -4.94 -7.84 16.91
N LYS A 61 -3.74 -8.44 16.83
CA LYS A 61 -3.18 -9.23 17.93
C LYS A 61 -3.01 -8.43 19.23
N GLN A 62 -2.54 -7.18 19.15
CA GLN A 62 -2.44 -6.30 20.31
C GLN A 62 -3.82 -5.96 20.91
N LEU A 63 -4.84 -5.76 20.07
CA LEU A 63 -6.20 -5.49 20.54
C LEU A 63 -6.83 -6.73 21.18
N GLU A 64 -6.60 -7.92 20.63
CA GLU A 64 -7.03 -9.19 21.22
C GLU A 64 -6.37 -9.44 22.59
N GLU A 65 -5.07 -9.18 22.72
CA GLU A 65 -4.36 -9.29 24.00
C GLU A 65 -4.90 -8.31 25.04
N GLN A 66 -5.22 -7.07 24.65
CA GLN A 66 -5.85 -6.08 25.54
C GLN A 66 -7.27 -6.48 25.97
N LEU A 67 -8.07 -7.05 25.06
CA LEU A 67 -9.41 -7.56 25.37
C LEU A 67 -9.35 -8.71 26.38
N LYS A 68 -8.46 -9.69 26.16
CA LYS A 68 -8.27 -10.82 27.08
C LYS A 68 -7.82 -10.41 28.48
N LEU A 69 -7.02 -9.35 28.59
CA LEU A 69 -6.59 -8.79 29.88
C LEU A 69 -7.70 -8.02 30.59
N LYS A 70 -8.71 -7.53 29.87
CA LYS A 70 -9.83 -6.76 30.43
C LYS A 70 -11.00 -7.64 30.86
N GLU A 71 -11.09 -8.87 30.33
CA GLU A 71 -12.08 -9.89 30.71
C GLU A 71 -11.62 -10.78 31.88
N LYS A 72 -10.37 -10.62 32.34
CA LYS A 72 -9.81 -11.29 33.51
C LYS A 72 -9.83 -10.38 34.74
#